data_AF-S8CFE9-F1
#
_entry.id   AF-S8CFE9-F1
#
_cell.length_a   1.000
_cell.length_b   1.000
_cell.length_c   1.000
_cell.angle_alpha   90.00
_cell.angle_beta   90.00
_cell.angle_gamma   90.00
#
_symmetry.space_group_name_H-M   'P 1'
#
loop_
_entity.id
_entity.type
_entity.pdbx_description
1 polymer ?
#
loop_
_entity_poly.entity_id
_entity_poly.type
_entity_poly.pdbx_seq_one_letter_code
_entity_poly.pdbx_strand_id
1 'polypeptide(L)'
;YSTVAWTTSLGRGRIHGVDYGLSGKSEAARVFNFFNALGDIAFAYAGHNVVLEIQATIPSTPEKPSKIAMWKGVILAYVVVAVCYFPVAFVGYYTFGNAVDDNILLTLSRPRWLIAAANMCVLIHVIGGYQIYAMPVFDMIETVCVKKMNFAPSFALRFSVRTLYVLITMFIGMTFPFFGGLLGFFGGFALAPTTYFLPCIIWLIVKKPKRFGPSWIMNWVFIILGVALLIFAPIGGMRNIILSAASYKFYQ
;
A
#
# COMPACT_ATOMS: atom_id res chain seq x y z
N TYR A 1 -11.27 8.80 8.02
CA TYR A 1 -10.43 9.44 6.98
C TYR A 1 -11.19 9.62 5.68
N SER A 2 -11.51 8.55 4.93
CA SER A 2 -12.07 8.67 3.57
C SER A 2 -13.36 9.48 3.52
N THR A 3 -14.32 9.22 4.43
CA THR A 3 -15.56 10.01 4.51
C THR A 3 -15.27 11.50 4.68
N VAL A 4 -14.42 11.86 5.63
CA VAL A 4 -14.03 13.26 5.86
C VAL A 4 -13.37 13.85 4.62
N ALA A 5 -12.48 13.11 3.96
CA ALA A 5 -11.78 13.60 2.78
C ALA A 5 -12.75 13.93 1.64
N TRP A 6 -13.63 13.00 1.25
CA TRP A 6 -14.53 13.26 0.11
C TRP A 6 -15.68 14.22 0.47
N THR A 7 -16.27 14.15 1.67
CA THR A 7 -17.36 15.06 2.06
C THR A 7 -16.89 16.49 2.19
N THR A 8 -15.70 16.70 2.77
CA THR A 8 -15.14 18.06 2.92
C THR A 8 -14.69 18.60 1.56
N SER A 9 -14.15 17.75 0.68
CA SER A 9 -13.83 18.14 -0.71
C SER A 9 -15.09 18.55 -1.46
N LEU A 10 -16.16 17.76 -1.35
CA LEU A 10 -17.46 18.08 -1.94
C LEU A 10 -18.02 19.41 -1.42
N GLY A 11 -17.98 19.61 -0.10
CA GLY A 11 -18.47 20.84 0.54
C GLY A 11 -17.64 22.08 0.19
N ARG A 12 -16.36 21.92 -0.13
CA ARG A 12 -15.50 23.01 -0.62
C ARG A 12 -15.87 23.43 -2.04
N GLY A 13 -16.36 22.50 -2.85
CA GLY A 13 -16.66 22.72 -4.26
C GLY A 13 -15.39 22.91 -5.11
N ARG A 14 -15.57 22.91 -6.44
CA ARG A 14 -14.45 23.07 -7.39
C ARG A 14 -13.72 24.39 -7.13
N ILE A 15 -12.41 24.33 -6.89
CA ILE A 15 -11.61 25.55 -6.71
C ILE A 15 -11.47 26.31 -8.04
N HIS A 16 -11.26 27.62 -8.00
CA HIS A 16 -11.09 28.40 -9.23
C HIS A 16 -9.75 28.08 -9.90
N GLY A 17 -9.77 27.91 -11.24
CA GLY A 17 -8.56 27.66 -12.02
C GLY A 17 -8.01 26.23 -11.97
N VAL A 18 -8.82 25.23 -11.61
CA VAL A 18 -8.41 23.81 -11.60
C VAL A 18 -8.04 23.34 -13.01
N ASP A 19 -6.86 22.75 -13.09
CA ASP A 19 -6.38 21.98 -14.24
C ASP A 19 -6.55 20.47 -13.97
N TYR A 20 -7.08 19.75 -14.97
CA TYR A 20 -7.28 18.30 -14.93
C TYR A 20 -6.31 17.55 -15.85
N GLY A 21 -5.34 18.25 -16.44
CA GLY A 21 -4.28 17.66 -17.26
C GLY A 21 -3.30 16.81 -16.44
N LEU A 22 -2.49 16.02 -17.16
CA LEU A 22 -1.45 15.19 -16.56
C LEU A 22 -0.42 16.04 -15.81
N SER A 23 -0.18 15.69 -14.54
CA SER A 23 0.81 16.37 -13.70
C SER A 23 2.22 16.18 -14.26
N GLY A 24 2.95 17.28 -14.44
CA GLY A 24 4.34 17.30 -14.93
C GLY A 24 4.60 18.42 -15.94
N LYS A 25 5.72 19.14 -15.77
CA LYS A 25 6.11 20.27 -16.63
C LYS A 25 6.65 19.84 -18.01
N SER A 26 7.12 18.60 -18.14
CA SER A 26 7.64 18.03 -19.38
C SER A 26 7.03 16.66 -19.66
N GLU A 27 7.08 16.21 -20.91
CA GLU A 27 6.57 14.88 -21.30
C GLU A 27 7.24 13.75 -20.51
N ALA A 28 8.57 13.82 -20.34
CA ALA A 28 9.29 12.86 -19.52
C ALA A 28 8.77 12.85 -18.07
N ALA A 29 8.52 14.02 -17.47
CA ALA A 29 7.98 14.10 -16.11
C ALA A 29 6.59 13.46 -16.01
N ARG A 30 5.72 13.66 -17.02
CA ARG A 30 4.39 13.05 -17.08
C ARG A 30 4.46 11.52 -17.13
N VAL A 31 5.37 10.97 -17.94
CA VAL A 31 5.58 9.52 -18.04
C VAL A 31 6.06 8.93 -16.71
N PHE A 32 7.04 9.56 -16.05
CA PHE A 32 7.52 9.04 -14.76
C PHE A 32 6.47 9.20 -13.64
N ASN A 33 5.68 10.27 -13.65
CA ASN A 33 4.56 10.43 -12.72
C ASN A 33 3.49 9.36 -12.95
N PHE A 34 3.20 9.02 -14.21
CA PHE A 34 2.31 7.91 -14.55
C PHE A 34 2.85 6.57 -14.02
N PHE A 35 4.15 6.30 -14.18
CA PHE A 35 4.76 5.11 -13.59
C PHE A 35 4.65 5.07 -12.06
N ASN A 36 4.87 6.20 -11.38
CA ASN A 36 4.66 6.27 -9.93
C ASN A 36 3.21 5.95 -9.56
N ALA A 37 2.25 6.54 -10.27
CA ALA A 37 0.83 6.34 -10.02
C ALA A 37 0.39 4.87 -10.19
N LEU A 38 0.99 4.12 -11.13
CA LEU A 38 0.77 2.68 -11.23
C LEU A 38 1.19 1.94 -9.96
N GLY A 39 2.32 2.35 -9.37
CA GLY A 39 2.79 1.83 -8.08
C GLY A 39 1.88 2.23 -6.93
N ASP A 40 1.41 3.47 -6.88
CA ASP A 40 0.48 3.95 -5.85
C ASP A 40 -0.83 3.15 -5.85
N ILE A 41 -1.36 2.87 -7.05
CA ILE A 41 -2.54 2.01 -7.21
C ILE A 41 -2.23 0.58 -6.74
N ALA A 42 -1.09 0.01 -7.14
CA ALA A 42 -0.71 -1.33 -6.71
C ALA A 42 -0.55 -1.42 -5.18
N PHE A 43 0.02 -0.39 -4.55
CA PHE A 43 0.14 -0.27 -3.10
C PHE A 43 -1.23 -0.17 -2.42
N ALA A 44 -2.15 0.61 -2.99
CA ALA A 44 -3.47 0.84 -2.39
C ALA A 44 -4.29 -0.46 -2.20
N TYR A 45 -4.03 -1.49 -3.01
CA TYR A 45 -4.66 -2.81 -2.93
C TYR A 45 -3.76 -3.90 -2.31
N ALA A 46 -2.73 -3.49 -1.55
CA ALA A 46 -1.81 -4.39 -0.88
C ALA A 46 -2.38 -4.95 0.44
N GLY A 47 -3.14 -6.04 0.35
CA GLY A 47 -3.60 -6.80 1.53
C GLY A 47 -3.19 -8.29 1.52
N HIS A 48 -2.59 -8.76 0.44
CA HIS A 48 -2.42 -10.19 0.16
C HIS A 48 -1.36 -10.88 1.04
N ASN A 49 -0.41 -10.11 1.57
CA ASN A 49 0.68 -10.60 2.40
C ASN A 49 0.26 -11.03 3.82
N VAL A 50 -0.96 -10.69 4.25
CA VAL A 50 -1.53 -11.08 5.54
C VAL A 50 -2.73 -12.02 5.40
N VAL A 51 -3.10 -12.39 4.16
CA VAL A 51 -4.26 -13.24 3.87
C VAL A 51 -4.12 -14.60 4.53
N LEU A 52 -2.93 -15.20 4.53
CA LEU A 52 -2.71 -16.51 5.12
C LEU A 52 -2.77 -16.46 6.65
N GLU A 53 -2.21 -15.43 7.25
CA GLU A 53 -2.24 -15.16 8.68
C GLU A 53 -3.67 -14.95 9.17
N ILE A 54 -4.47 -14.14 8.44
CA ILE A 54 -5.89 -13.96 8.73
C ILE A 54 -6.63 -15.29 8.57
N GLN A 55 -6.45 -15.98 7.45
CA GLN A 55 -7.14 -17.24 7.18
C GLN A 55 -6.80 -18.33 8.21
N ALA A 56 -5.59 -18.36 8.74
CA ALA A 56 -5.16 -19.30 9.77
C ALA A 56 -5.90 -19.11 11.10
N THR A 57 -6.43 -17.92 11.37
CA THR A 57 -7.26 -17.66 12.57
C THR A 57 -8.72 -18.07 12.41
N ILE A 58 -9.17 -18.39 11.19
CA ILE A 58 -10.55 -18.78 10.91
C ILE A 58 -10.69 -20.29 11.16
N PRO A 59 -11.67 -20.74 11.99
CA PRO A 59 -11.93 -22.16 12.20
C PRO A 59 -12.16 -22.89 10.87
N SER A 60 -11.49 -24.02 10.69
CA SER A 60 -11.60 -24.85 9.48
C SER A 60 -11.83 -26.30 9.84
N THR A 61 -12.86 -26.91 9.27
CA THR A 61 -13.09 -28.38 9.32
C THR A 61 -13.13 -28.95 7.90
N PRO A 62 -13.01 -30.27 7.70
CA PRO A 62 -13.18 -30.89 6.38
C PRO A 62 -14.52 -30.55 5.71
N GLU A 63 -15.60 -30.45 6.50
CA GLU A 63 -16.96 -30.13 6.05
C GLU A 63 -17.15 -28.63 5.82
N LYS A 64 -16.44 -27.78 6.57
CA LYS A 64 -16.49 -26.32 6.47
C LYS A 64 -15.07 -25.73 6.33
N PRO A 65 -14.50 -25.74 5.12
CA PRO A 65 -13.18 -25.19 4.89
C PRO A 65 -13.13 -23.67 5.07
N SER A 66 -12.09 -23.15 5.73
CA SER A 66 -11.93 -21.70 5.99
C SER A 66 -11.96 -20.84 4.72
N LYS A 67 -11.59 -21.40 3.56
CA LYS A 67 -11.61 -20.70 2.26
C LYS A 67 -12.96 -20.07 1.92
N ILE A 68 -14.09 -20.67 2.36
CA ILE A 68 -15.44 -20.18 2.04
C ILE A 68 -15.72 -18.89 2.82
N ALA A 69 -15.42 -18.89 4.12
CA ALA A 69 -15.55 -17.70 4.96
C ALA A 69 -14.56 -16.62 4.52
N MET A 70 -13.32 -17.01 4.22
CA MET A 70 -12.29 -16.10 3.73
C MET A 70 -12.72 -15.40 2.44
N TRP A 71 -13.27 -16.13 1.47
CA TRP A 71 -13.76 -15.54 0.21
C TRP A 71 -14.85 -14.49 0.41
N LYS A 72 -15.82 -14.76 1.30
CA LYS A 72 -16.86 -13.79 1.66
C LYS A 72 -16.27 -12.55 2.33
N GLY A 73 -15.31 -12.75 3.22
CA GLY A 73 -14.57 -11.66 3.87
C GLY A 73 -13.82 -10.79 2.88
N VAL A 74 -13.11 -11.40 1.93
CA VAL A 74 -12.38 -10.70 0.85
C VAL A 74 -13.34 -9.89 -0.02
N ILE A 75 -14.47 -10.47 -0.47
CA ILE A 75 -15.46 -9.73 -1.27
C ILE A 75 -15.95 -8.49 -0.52
N LEU A 76 -16.36 -8.66 0.74
CA LEU A 76 -16.85 -7.54 1.54
C LEU A 76 -15.75 -6.48 1.73
N ALA A 77 -14.51 -6.90 2.00
CA ALA A 77 -13.38 -6.00 2.14
C ALA A 77 -13.15 -5.17 0.87
N TYR A 78 -13.16 -5.78 -0.32
CA TYR A 78 -12.99 -5.06 -1.57
C TYR A 78 -14.16 -4.12 -1.89
N VAL A 79 -15.39 -4.47 -1.52
CA VAL A 79 -16.54 -3.56 -1.63
C VAL A 79 -16.34 -2.33 -0.74
N VAL A 80 -15.92 -2.53 0.51
CA VAL A 80 -15.62 -1.43 1.44
C VAL A 80 -14.47 -0.56 0.91
N VAL A 81 -13.40 -1.17 0.40
CA VAL A 81 -12.28 -0.45 -0.23
C VAL A 81 -12.77 0.40 -1.41
N ALA A 82 -13.60 -0.14 -2.29
CA ALA A 82 -14.16 0.61 -3.42
C ALA A 82 -14.98 1.82 -2.95
N VAL A 83 -15.85 1.64 -1.95
CA VAL A 83 -16.65 2.72 -1.35
C VAL A 83 -15.77 3.76 -0.65
N CYS A 84 -14.60 3.38 -0.12
CA CYS A 84 -13.68 4.32 0.50
C CYS A 84 -12.78 5.05 -0.50
N TYR A 85 -12.30 4.38 -1.55
CA TYR A 85 -11.31 4.93 -2.47
C TYR A 85 -11.93 5.72 -3.61
N PHE A 86 -12.96 5.20 -4.28
CA PHE A 86 -13.51 5.85 -5.47
C PHE A 86 -14.12 7.22 -5.18
N PRO A 87 -14.90 7.43 -4.10
CA PRO A 87 -15.38 8.77 -3.78
C PRO A 87 -14.25 9.75 -3.49
N VAL A 88 -13.20 9.33 -2.80
CA VAL A 88 -12.04 10.19 -2.52
C VAL A 88 -11.31 10.53 -3.81
N ALA A 89 -11.08 9.56 -4.69
CA ALA A 89 -10.41 9.77 -5.97
C ALA A 89 -11.24 10.69 -6.89
N PHE A 90 -12.52 10.39 -7.10
CA PHE A 90 -13.36 11.15 -8.02
C PHE A 90 -13.69 12.54 -7.48
N VAL A 91 -14.17 12.65 -6.25
CA VAL A 91 -14.55 13.94 -5.67
C VAL A 91 -13.30 14.78 -5.38
N GLY A 92 -12.23 14.17 -4.86
CA GLY A 92 -10.97 14.86 -4.60
C GLY A 92 -10.35 15.40 -5.88
N TYR A 93 -10.23 14.58 -6.92
CA TYR A 93 -9.71 15.03 -8.21
C TYR A 93 -10.63 16.05 -8.87
N TYR A 94 -11.95 15.88 -8.81
CA TYR A 94 -12.90 16.89 -9.30
C TYR A 94 -12.72 18.25 -8.62
N THR A 95 -12.47 18.25 -7.31
CA THR A 95 -12.35 19.45 -6.49
C THR A 95 -11.01 20.18 -6.70
N PHE A 96 -9.90 19.44 -6.77
CA PHE A 96 -8.54 19.98 -6.73
C PHE A 96 -7.73 19.79 -8.03
N GLY A 97 -8.13 18.87 -8.90
CA GLY A 97 -7.40 18.50 -10.12
C GLY A 97 -5.96 18.09 -9.86
N ASN A 98 -5.04 18.55 -10.70
CA ASN A 98 -3.61 18.24 -10.60
C ASN A 98 -2.87 18.97 -9.46
N ALA A 99 -3.57 19.82 -8.69
CA ALA A 99 -3.03 20.51 -7.52
C ALA A 99 -3.23 19.73 -6.21
N VAL A 100 -3.73 18.49 -6.27
CA VAL A 100 -3.90 17.65 -5.07
C VAL A 100 -2.53 17.16 -4.57
N ASP A 101 -2.29 17.32 -3.26
CA ASP A 101 -1.15 16.71 -2.58
C ASP A 101 -1.36 15.19 -2.41
N ASP A 102 -0.26 14.42 -2.26
CA ASP A 102 -0.29 12.97 -2.00
C ASP A 102 -1.21 12.60 -0.82
N ASN A 103 -1.25 13.46 0.20
CA ASN A 103 -2.21 13.39 1.29
C ASN A 103 -3.26 14.49 1.15
N ILE A 104 -4.45 14.11 0.71
CA ILE A 104 -5.57 15.04 0.45
C ILE A 104 -5.98 15.89 1.68
N LEU A 105 -5.70 15.44 2.90
CA LEU A 105 -5.98 16.25 4.10
C LEU A 105 -5.07 17.50 4.18
N LEU A 106 -3.88 17.46 3.57
CA LEU A 106 -3.01 18.62 3.45
C LEU A 106 -3.63 19.64 2.48
N THR A 107 -4.12 19.19 1.32
CA THR A 107 -4.81 20.01 0.31
C THR A 107 -6.06 20.71 0.87
N LEU A 108 -6.81 20.02 1.74
CA LEU A 108 -8.06 20.51 2.33
C LEU A 108 -7.84 21.75 3.21
N SER A 109 -6.81 21.76 4.08
CA SER A 109 -6.38 22.86 4.96
C SER A 109 -7.41 23.48 5.94
N ARG A 110 -8.72 23.39 5.69
CA ARG A 110 -9.84 23.85 6.55
C ARG A 110 -11.10 22.96 6.38
N PRO A 111 -11.97 22.88 7.41
CA PRO A 111 -11.80 23.40 8.77
C PRO A 111 -10.81 22.56 9.60
N ARG A 112 -9.97 23.23 10.40
CA ARG A 112 -8.82 22.60 11.09
C ARG A 112 -9.22 21.51 12.09
N TRP A 113 -10.33 21.68 12.81
CA TRP A 113 -10.80 20.71 13.81
C TRP A 113 -11.16 19.35 13.16
N LEU A 114 -11.76 19.39 11.96
CA LEU A 114 -12.20 18.19 11.25
C LEU A 114 -10.99 17.43 10.68
N ILE A 115 -10.00 18.17 10.18
CA ILE A 115 -8.72 17.60 9.74
C ILE A 115 -7.97 16.98 10.93
N ALA A 116 -7.94 17.65 12.08
CA ALA A 116 -7.32 17.12 13.29
C ALA A 116 -8.00 15.82 13.76
N ALA A 117 -9.34 15.78 13.77
CA ALA A 117 -10.09 14.57 14.07
C ALA A 117 -9.80 13.44 13.07
N ALA A 118 -9.74 13.74 11.77
CA ALA A 118 -9.39 12.75 10.75
C ALA A 118 -7.97 12.19 10.94
N ASN A 119 -6.99 13.05 11.24
CA ASN A 119 -5.62 12.65 11.54
C ASN A 119 -5.53 11.81 12.81
N MET A 120 -6.31 12.11 13.85
CA MET A 120 -6.38 11.30 15.06
C MET A 120 -6.93 9.89 14.78
N CYS A 121 -7.98 9.79 13.96
CA CYS A 121 -8.49 8.48 13.53
C CYS A 121 -7.46 7.70 12.71
N VAL A 122 -6.71 8.37 11.82
CA VAL A 122 -5.61 7.73 11.07
C VAL A 122 -4.53 7.24 12.03
N LEU A 123 -4.14 8.03 13.03
CA LEU A 123 -3.14 7.63 14.02
C LEU A 123 -3.57 6.35 14.76
N ILE A 124 -4.79 6.31 15.29
CA ILE A 124 -5.34 5.14 15.99
C ILE A 124 -5.34 3.92 15.08
N HIS A 125 -5.80 4.09 13.83
CA HIS A 125 -5.83 3.02 12.83
C HIS A 125 -4.42 2.49 12.52
N VAL A 126 -3.45 3.38 12.27
CA VAL A 126 -2.08 3.01 11.90
C VAL A 126 -1.36 2.33 13.06
N ILE A 127 -1.61 2.74 14.31
CA ILE A 127 -1.07 2.02 15.49
C ILE A 127 -1.54 0.56 15.49
N GLY A 128 -2.83 0.31 15.27
CA GLY A 128 -3.36 -1.05 15.18
C GLY A 128 -2.81 -1.82 13.98
N GLY A 129 -2.76 -1.19 12.80
CA GLY A 129 -2.23 -1.79 11.58
C GLY A 129 -0.76 -2.18 11.71
N TYR A 130 0.06 -1.31 12.32
CA TYR A 130 1.48 -1.58 12.56
C TYR A 130 1.69 -2.88 13.34
N GLN A 131 0.86 -3.16 14.36
CA GLN A 131 0.98 -4.41 15.12
C GLN A 131 0.72 -5.65 14.25
N ILE A 132 -0.30 -5.60 13.38
CA ILE A 132 -0.64 -6.73 12.50
C ILE A 132 0.51 -7.00 11.51
N TYR A 133 1.03 -5.95 10.87
CA TYR A 133 2.10 -6.09 9.87
C TYR A 133 3.48 -6.37 10.47
N ALA A 134 3.76 -5.90 11.68
CA ALA A 134 5.06 -6.13 12.33
C ALA A 134 5.19 -7.55 12.89
N MET A 135 4.10 -8.23 13.25
CA MET A 135 4.13 -9.57 13.85
C MET A 135 4.88 -10.62 13.00
N PRO A 136 4.62 -10.78 11.69
CA PRO A 136 5.39 -11.71 10.86
C PRO A 136 6.88 -11.36 10.79
N VAL A 137 7.22 -10.07 10.81
CA VAL A 137 8.61 -9.61 10.77
C VAL A 137 9.32 -9.93 12.08
N PHE A 138 8.64 -9.71 13.21
CA PHE A 138 9.16 -10.10 14.53
C PHE A 138 9.41 -11.61 14.60
N ASP A 139 8.45 -12.43 14.17
CA ASP A 139 8.59 -13.88 14.17
C ASP A 139 9.76 -14.35 13.28
N MET A 140 9.94 -13.73 12.11
CA MET A 140 11.06 -14.01 11.22
C MET A 140 12.42 -13.69 11.87
N ILE A 141 12.58 -12.50 12.46
CA ILE A 141 13.85 -12.07 13.07
C ILE A 141 14.14 -12.91 14.32
N GLU A 142 13.13 -13.13 15.18
CA GLU A 142 13.24 -13.98 16.38
C GLU A 142 13.65 -15.41 15.98
N THR A 143 13.05 -15.98 14.93
CA THR A 143 13.39 -17.31 14.41
C THR A 143 14.84 -17.39 13.94
N VAL A 144 15.35 -16.37 13.24
CA VAL A 144 16.76 -16.32 12.82
C VAL A 144 17.69 -16.24 14.04
N CYS A 145 17.34 -15.40 15.03
CA CYS A 145 18.12 -15.26 16.26
C CYS A 145 18.24 -16.59 17.03
N VAL A 146 17.13 -17.30 17.19
CA VAL A 146 17.10 -18.55 17.95
C VAL A 146 17.70 -19.71 17.16
N LYS A 147 17.30 -19.91 15.90
CA LYS A 147 17.68 -21.10 15.12
C LYS A 147 19.03 -21.00 14.42
N LYS A 148 19.46 -19.80 14.00
CA LYS A 148 20.73 -19.61 13.28
C LYS A 148 21.82 -19.02 14.16
N MET A 149 21.48 -18.08 15.04
CA MET A 149 22.46 -17.42 15.92
C MET A 149 22.54 -18.07 17.32
N ASN A 150 21.77 -19.14 17.57
CA ASN A 150 21.76 -19.91 18.82
C ASN A 150 21.50 -19.07 20.08
N PHE A 151 20.74 -17.97 19.96
CA PHE A 151 20.33 -17.20 21.14
C PHE A 151 19.24 -17.93 21.92
N ALA A 152 19.31 -17.86 23.25
CA ALA A 152 18.27 -18.41 24.10
C ALA A 152 16.95 -17.65 23.90
N PRO A 153 15.82 -18.34 23.66
CA PRO A 153 14.51 -17.71 23.55
C PRO A 153 14.11 -17.13 24.91
N SER A 154 14.32 -15.83 25.07
CA SER A 154 14.13 -15.12 26.34
C SER A 154 13.28 -13.87 26.14
N PHE A 155 12.66 -13.39 27.22
CA PHE A 155 11.94 -12.12 27.21
C PHE A 155 12.85 -10.96 26.77
N ALA A 156 14.11 -10.96 27.24
CA ALA A 156 15.09 -9.94 26.88
C ALA A 156 15.40 -9.93 25.37
N LEU A 157 15.54 -11.09 24.73
CA LEU A 157 15.74 -11.18 23.27
C LEU A 157 14.54 -10.58 22.52
N ARG A 158 13.32 -10.99 22.89
CA ARG A 158 12.08 -10.48 22.26
C ARG A 158 11.95 -8.97 22.41
N PHE A 159 12.15 -8.47 23.63
CA PHE A 159 12.07 -7.05 23.93
C PHE A 159 13.10 -6.25 23.13
N SER A 160 14.35 -6.73 23.06
CA SER A 160 15.44 -6.07 22.36
C SER A 160 15.21 -6.04 20.84
N VAL A 161 14.84 -7.18 20.24
CA VAL A 161 14.58 -7.28 18.79
C VAL A 161 13.44 -6.36 18.37
N ARG A 162 12.33 -6.37 19.12
CA ARG A 162 11.15 -5.54 18.79
C ARG A 162 11.45 -4.06 18.96
N THR A 163 12.12 -3.68 20.04
CA THR A 163 12.51 -2.27 20.28
C THR A 163 13.47 -1.79 19.20
N LEU A 164 14.48 -2.59 18.85
CA LEU A 164 15.43 -2.24 17.78
C LEU A 164 14.73 -2.07 16.43
N TYR A 165 13.81 -2.97 16.08
CA TYR A 165 13.02 -2.86 14.85
C TYR A 165 12.19 -1.56 14.83
N VAL A 166 11.50 -1.23 15.93
CA VAL A 166 10.74 0.02 16.04
C VAL A 166 11.65 1.24 15.90
N LEU A 167 12.80 1.25 16.57
CA LEU A 167 13.77 2.36 16.47
C LEU A 167 14.31 2.53 15.05
N ILE A 168 14.66 1.44 14.37
CA ILE A 168 15.15 1.47 12.98
C ILE A 168 14.06 1.99 12.03
N THR A 169 12.84 1.45 12.14
CA THR A 169 11.74 1.86 11.27
C THR A 169 11.33 3.31 11.51
N MET A 170 11.36 3.77 12.77
CA MET A 170 11.17 5.18 13.14
C MET A 170 12.25 6.07 12.53
N PHE A 171 13.52 5.69 12.67
CA PHE A 171 14.65 6.43 12.10
C PHE A 171 14.53 6.57 10.57
N ILE A 172 14.23 5.47 9.87
CA ILE A 172 14.02 5.47 8.42
C ILE A 172 12.84 6.38 8.05
N GLY A 173 11.71 6.28 8.77
CA GLY A 173 10.53 7.11 8.50
C GLY A 173 10.76 8.60 8.69
N MET A 174 11.57 8.99 9.69
CA MET A 174 11.98 10.39 9.88
C MET A 174 12.97 10.86 8.81
N THR A 175 13.85 9.96 8.34
CA THR A 175 14.89 10.27 7.35
C THR A 175 14.32 10.39 5.92
N PHE A 176 13.32 9.58 5.57
CA PHE A 176 12.76 9.55 4.21
C PHE A 176 11.25 9.82 4.19
N PRO A 177 10.78 11.06 4.44
CA PRO A 177 9.35 11.36 4.53
C PRO A 177 8.67 11.58 3.16
N PHE A 178 9.07 10.84 2.12
CA PHE A 178 8.60 11.00 0.74
C PHE A 178 7.43 10.06 0.43
N PHE A 179 6.26 10.35 0.99
CA PHE A 179 5.12 9.43 1.01
C PHE A 179 4.74 8.89 -0.40
N GLY A 180 4.38 9.75 -1.37
CA GLY A 180 3.98 9.28 -2.70
C GLY A 180 5.09 8.55 -3.48
N GLY A 181 6.35 8.97 -3.31
CA GLY A 181 7.49 8.28 -3.93
C GLY A 181 7.74 6.89 -3.34
N LEU A 182 7.59 6.75 -2.02
CA LEU A 182 7.73 5.47 -1.32
C LEU A 182 6.57 4.51 -1.66
N LEU A 183 5.34 5.00 -1.72
CA LEU A 183 4.18 4.20 -2.11
C LEU A 183 4.34 3.66 -3.53
N GLY A 184 4.68 4.52 -4.49
CA GLY A 184 4.92 4.11 -5.87
C GLY A 184 6.08 3.12 -6.00
N PHE A 185 7.18 3.36 -5.27
CA PHE A 185 8.34 2.47 -5.28
C PHE A 185 8.02 1.08 -4.71
N PHE A 186 7.51 0.99 -3.48
CA PHE A 186 7.24 -0.29 -2.83
C PHE A 186 6.01 -1.01 -3.39
N GLY A 187 5.03 -0.27 -3.91
CA GLY A 187 3.88 -0.81 -4.65
C GLY A 187 4.31 -1.61 -5.87
N GLY A 188 5.30 -1.13 -6.62
CA GLY A 188 5.91 -1.88 -7.71
C GLY A 188 6.89 -2.95 -7.23
N PHE A 189 7.90 -2.54 -6.45
CA PHE A 189 9.04 -3.41 -6.14
C PHE A 189 8.69 -4.59 -5.25
N ALA A 190 8.02 -4.34 -4.13
CA ALA A 190 7.76 -5.36 -3.12
C ALA A 190 6.43 -6.07 -3.37
N LEU A 191 5.40 -5.32 -3.79
CA LEU A 191 4.03 -5.81 -3.82
C LEU A 191 3.62 -6.38 -5.18
N ALA A 192 4.19 -5.90 -6.29
CA ALA A 192 3.90 -6.48 -7.60
C ALA A 192 4.22 -7.99 -7.68
N PRO A 193 5.38 -8.47 -7.16
CA PRO A 193 5.68 -9.90 -7.11
C PRO A 193 4.68 -10.71 -6.30
N THR A 194 4.48 -10.33 -5.03
CA THR A 194 3.69 -11.13 -4.08
C THR A 194 2.21 -11.13 -4.41
N THR A 195 1.71 -10.10 -5.10
CA THR A 195 0.29 -9.90 -5.35
C THR A 195 -0.12 -10.25 -6.77
N TYR A 196 0.63 -9.80 -7.78
CA TYR A 196 0.13 -9.81 -9.17
C TYR A 196 0.67 -10.97 -10.00
N PHE A 197 1.93 -11.38 -9.84
CA PHE A 197 2.50 -12.41 -10.71
C PHE A 197 2.93 -13.71 -10.02
N LEU A 198 3.46 -13.71 -8.79
CA LEU A 198 3.82 -14.97 -8.12
C LEU A 198 2.62 -15.89 -7.91
N PRO A 199 1.45 -15.42 -7.43
CA PRO A 199 0.27 -16.29 -7.30
C PRO A 199 -0.17 -16.90 -8.63
N CYS A 200 -0.06 -16.15 -9.74
CA CYS A 200 -0.36 -16.62 -11.08
C CYS A 200 0.61 -17.71 -11.55
N ILE A 201 1.91 -17.54 -11.30
CA ILE A 201 2.92 -18.57 -11.59
C ILE A 201 2.64 -19.84 -10.78
N ILE A 202 2.39 -19.69 -9.48
CA ILE A 202 2.06 -20.82 -8.58
C ILE A 202 0.80 -21.53 -9.08
N TRP A 203 -0.25 -20.80 -9.48
CA TRP A 203 -1.46 -21.37 -10.05
C TRP A 203 -1.19 -22.19 -11.31
N LEU A 204 -0.40 -21.67 -12.25
CA LEU A 204 -0.05 -22.36 -13.48
C LEU A 204 0.72 -23.67 -13.22
N ILE A 205 1.62 -23.68 -12.22
CA ILE A 205 2.42 -24.86 -11.84
C ILE A 205 1.56 -25.91 -11.13
N VAL A 206 0.75 -25.49 -10.17
CA VAL A 206 -0.03 -26.39 -9.29
C VAL A 206 -1.28 -26.93 -9.98
N LYS A 207 -2.03 -26.07 -10.68
CA LYS A 207 -3.33 -26.45 -11.27
C LYS A 207 -3.23 -26.89 -12.73
N LYS A 208 -2.13 -26.57 -13.42
CA LYS A 208 -1.87 -26.97 -14.83
C LYS A 208 -3.11 -26.80 -15.73
N PRO A 209 -3.71 -25.60 -15.81
CA PRO A 209 -4.90 -25.39 -16.63
C PRO A 209 -4.61 -25.67 -18.11
N LYS A 210 -5.65 -26.01 -18.88
CA LYS A 210 -5.54 -26.26 -20.33
C LYS A 210 -4.82 -25.09 -21.01
N ARG A 211 -3.76 -25.40 -21.77
CA ARG A 211 -3.01 -24.40 -22.55
C ARG A 211 -3.97 -23.65 -23.48
N PHE A 212 -3.80 -22.33 -23.56
CA PHE A 212 -4.70 -21.41 -24.28
C PHE A 212 -6.16 -21.39 -23.78
N GLY A 213 -6.46 -22.00 -22.64
CA GLY A 213 -7.75 -21.81 -21.97
C GLY A 213 -7.84 -20.42 -21.31
N PRO A 214 -9.05 -19.95 -20.97
CA PRO A 214 -9.26 -18.62 -20.38
C PRO A 214 -8.42 -18.37 -19.12
N SER A 215 -8.38 -19.34 -18.20
CA SER A 215 -7.55 -19.25 -16.99
C SER A 215 -6.06 -19.18 -17.31
N TRP A 216 -5.58 -19.91 -18.32
CA TRP A 216 -4.17 -19.90 -18.71
C TRP A 216 -3.77 -18.53 -19.28
N ILE A 217 -4.58 -17.99 -20.19
CA ILE A 217 -4.34 -16.67 -20.80
C ILE A 217 -4.36 -15.57 -19.74
N MET A 218 -5.38 -15.57 -18.88
CA MET A 218 -5.54 -14.54 -17.85
C MET A 218 -4.35 -14.50 -16.87
N ASN A 219 -3.84 -15.67 -16.44
CA ASN A 219 -2.66 -15.73 -15.57
C ASN A 219 -1.41 -15.18 -16.27
N TRP A 220 -1.20 -15.46 -17.56
CA TRP A 220 -0.07 -14.89 -18.31
C TRP A 220 -0.18 -13.38 -18.48
N VAL A 221 -1.38 -12.85 -18.72
CA VAL A 221 -1.61 -11.41 -18.77
C VAL A 221 -1.24 -10.76 -17.43
N PHE A 222 -1.69 -11.31 -16.29
CA PHE A 222 -1.31 -10.79 -14.98
C PHE A 222 0.18 -10.93 -14.67
N ILE A 223 0.85 -11.98 -15.16
CA ILE A 223 2.30 -12.10 -15.04
C ILE A 223 3.01 -10.97 -15.79
N ILE A 224 2.65 -10.73 -17.05
CA ILE A 224 3.26 -9.68 -17.88
C ILE A 224 3.02 -8.30 -17.27
N LEU A 225 1.78 -8.02 -16.85
CA LEU A 225 1.43 -6.75 -16.21
C LEU A 225 2.15 -6.59 -14.86
N GLY A 226 2.21 -7.64 -14.05
CA GLY A 226 2.91 -7.62 -12.76
C GLY A 226 4.42 -7.39 -12.91
N VAL A 227 5.06 -7.99 -13.91
CA VAL A 227 6.47 -7.75 -14.23
C VAL A 227 6.68 -6.33 -14.76
N ALA A 228 5.77 -5.82 -15.60
CA ALA A 228 5.82 -4.43 -16.05
C ALA A 228 5.70 -3.46 -14.86
N LEU A 229 4.80 -3.71 -13.91
CA LEU A 229 4.68 -2.94 -12.68
C LEU A 229 5.96 -2.98 -11.83
N LEU A 230 6.56 -4.16 -11.67
CA LEU A 230 7.83 -4.35 -10.95
C LEU A 230 8.96 -3.50 -11.55
N ILE A 231 8.98 -3.28 -12.86
CA ILE A 231 10.03 -2.51 -13.53
C ILE A 231 9.68 -1.01 -13.52
N PHE A 232 8.51 -0.63 -14.01
CA PHE A 232 8.20 0.77 -14.29
C PHE A 232 7.88 1.56 -13.02
N ALA A 233 7.07 1.01 -12.11
CA ALA A 233 6.63 1.76 -10.93
C ALA A 233 7.80 2.17 -10.01
N PRO A 234 8.79 1.30 -9.72
CA PRO A 234 9.97 1.70 -8.96
C PRO A 234 10.80 2.80 -9.63
N ILE A 235 10.86 2.85 -10.96
CA ILE A 235 11.56 3.92 -11.67
C ILE A 235 10.85 5.26 -11.43
N GLY A 236 9.51 5.28 -11.52
CA GLY A 236 8.70 6.45 -11.20
C GLY A 236 8.86 6.91 -9.76
N GLY A 237 8.73 5.99 -8.80
CA GLY A 237 8.89 6.26 -7.37
C GLY A 237 10.28 6.74 -7.00
N MET A 238 11.32 6.11 -7.54
CA MET A 238 12.70 6.52 -7.30
C MET A 238 12.98 7.93 -7.83
N ARG A 239 12.48 8.27 -9.02
CA ARG A 239 12.59 9.65 -9.54
C ARG A 239 11.90 10.64 -8.61
N ASN A 240 10.69 10.35 -8.15
CA ASN A 240 9.95 11.23 -7.25
C ASN A 240 10.68 11.42 -5.90
N ILE A 241 11.26 10.35 -5.36
CA ILE A 241 12.12 10.41 -4.18
C ILE A 241 13.34 11.30 -4.44
N ILE A 242 14.06 11.12 -5.55
CA ILE A 242 15.26 11.91 -5.88
C ILE A 242 14.92 13.40 -6.00
N LEU A 243 13.83 13.74 -6.71
CA LEU A 243 13.41 15.12 -6.87
C LEU A 243 12.96 15.77 -5.56
N SER A 244 12.27 15.02 -4.71
CA SER A 244 11.84 15.49 -3.39
C SER A 244 13.03 15.63 -2.43
N ALA A 245 13.98 14.70 -2.48
CA ALA A 245 15.19 14.74 -1.67
C ALA A 245 16.12 15.90 -2.04
N ALA A 246 16.16 16.30 -3.31
CA ALA A 246 16.98 17.42 -3.76
C ALA A 246 16.57 18.77 -3.15
N SER A 247 15.30 18.95 -2.80
CA SER A 247 14.78 20.16 -2.15
C SER A 247 14.59 20.00 -0.63
N TYR A 248 14.73 18.77 -0.12
CA TYR A 248 14.49 18.48 1.29
C TYR A 248 15.69 18.88 2.16
N LYS A 249 15.42 19.63 3.23
CA LYS A 249 16.41 19.96 4.26
C LYS A 249 16.17 19.05 5.46
N PHE A 250 17.15 18.21 5.74
CA PHE A 250 17.11 17.32 6.89
C PHE A 250 17.08 18.08 8.22
N TYR A 251 16.18 17.66 9.12
CA TYR A 251 16.15 18.06 10.53
C TYR A 251 16.10 19.57 10.81
N GLN A 252 15.28 20.32 10.06
CA GLN A 252 14.93 21.72 10.34
C GLN A 252 13.50 21.86 10.88
#